data_AF-A0A0Q3M8G0-F1
#
_entry.id   AF-A0A0Q3M8G0-F1
#
_cell.length_a   1.000
_cell.length_b   1.000
_cell.length_c   1.000
_cell.angle_alpha   90.00
_cell.angle_beta   90.00
_cell.angle_gamma   90.00
#
_symmetry.space_group_name_H-M   'P 1'
#
loop_
_entity.id
_entity.type
_entity.pdbx_description
1 polymer ?
#
loop_
_entity_poly.entity_id
_entity_poly.type
_entity_poly.pdbx_seq_one_letter_code
_entity_poly.pdbx_strand_id
1 'polypeptide(L)'
;MASIFRSEEMNLMQLFLQVEAAYCCVAELGELGLVQFRDLNVNVNSFQRKFVNEVRRCESLERIMRFLENHIEGDSVETVKLEKYPETPLPREMIDMETVLEKFEAELLEANQNQQTLKQNFLELMELKHLLKKTQDFFEETRDCKIICATGPKRLRMVL
;
A
#
# COMPACT_ATOMS: atom_id res chain seq x y z
N MET A 1 44.34 6.97 3.55
CA MET A 1 44.81 8.28 3.03
C MET A 1 44.81 8.14 1.52
N ALA A 2 43.89 8.83 0.85
CA ALA A 2 43.58 8.60 -0.55
C ALA A 2 44.66 9.12 -1.50
N SER A 3 45.07 8.27 -2.44
CA SER A 3 45.88 8.62 -3.60
C SER A 3 44.93 8.95 -4.76
N ILE A 4 44.93 10.19 -5.25
CA ILE A 4 44.04 10.63 -6.35
C ILE A 4 44.53 10.13 -7.71
N PHE A 5 45.82 9.76 -7.83
CA PHE A 5 46.46 9.43 -9.10
C PHE A 5 46.56 7.93 -9.42
N ARG A 6 46.39 7.06 -8.42
CA ARG A 6 46.50 5.60 -8.53
C ARG A 6 45.47 4.92 -7.62
N SER A 7 45.07 3.70 -7.99
CA SER A 7 44.21 2.86 -7.16
C SER A 7 44.82 2.64 -5.78
N GLU A 8 43.98 2.56 -4.75
CA GLU A 8 44.43 2.13 -3.42
C GLU A 8 44.85 0.65 -3.44
N GLU A 9 45.80 0.30 -2.57
CA GLU A 9 46.25 -1.09 -2.42
C GLU A 9 45.12 -1.96 -1.87
N MET A 10 44.93 -3.14 -2.46
CA MET A 10 43.90 -4.10 -2.07
C MET A 10 44.52 -5.37 -1.54
N ASN A 11 44.00 -5.86 -0.41
CA ASN A 11 44.42 -7.12 0.21
C ASN A 11 43.27 -8.12 0.20
N LEU A 12 43.58 -9.35 -0.23
CA LEU A 12 42.66 -10.47 -0.12
C LEU A 12 42.79 -11.10 1.26
N MET A 13 41.68 -11.15 2.00
CA MET A 13 41.61 -11.76 3.33
C MET A 13 40.58 -12.89 3.34
N GLN A 14 40.81 -13.88 4.19
CA GLN A 14 39.89 -14.99 4.42
C GLN A 14 39.22 -14.82 5.79
N LEU A 15 37.90 -14.74 5.81
CA LEU A 15 37.09 -14.58 7.02
C LEU A 15 36.56 -15.93 7.48
N PHE A 16 36.74 -16.24 8.77
CA PHE A 16 36.14 -17.40 9.42
C PHE A 16 35.12 -16.90 10.45
N LEU A 17 33.85 -17.20 10.24
CA LEU A 17 32.75 -16.75 11.08
C LEU A 17 31.95 -17.93 11.62
N GLN A 18 31.62 -17.88 12.90
CA GLN A 18 30.63 -18.77 13.49
C GLN A 18 29.24 -18.36 13.03
N VAL A 19 28.36 -19.32 12.74
CA VAL A 19 27.03 -19.07 12.15
C VAL A 19 26.19 -18.10 12.99
N GLU A 20 26.29 -18.18 14.32
CA GLU A 20 25.53 -17.34 15.25
C GLU A 20 25.99 -15.88 15.26
N ALA A 21 27.29 -15.63 15.04
CA ALA A 21 27.87 -14.29 15.00
C ALA A 21 27.94 -13.71 13.58
N ALA A 22 27.75 -14.54 12.56
CA ALA A 22 27.93 -14.16 11.17
C ALA A 22 27.05 -12.97 10.77
N TYR A 23 25.79 -12.93 11.23
CA TYR A 23 24.87 -11.82 10.93
C TYR A 23 25.42 -10.49 11.45
N CYS A 24 25.73 -10.40 12.75
CA CYS A 24 26.22 -9.17 13.35
C CYS A 24 27.55 -8.73 12.73
N CYS A 25 28.50 -9.66 12.53
CA CYS A 25 29.79 -9.31 11.92
C CYS A 25 29.63 -8.78 10.49
N VAL A 26 28.73 -9.35 9.69
CA VAL A 26 28.49 -8.90 8.31
C VAL A 26 27.75 -7.56 8.29
N ALA A 27 26.83 -7.33 9.22
CA ALA A 27 26.15 -6.04 9.38
C ALA A 27 27.17 -4.92 9.68
N GLU A 28 28.03 -5.10 10.68
CA GLU A 28 29.08 -4.13 11.03
C GLU A 28 30.06 -3.88 9.87
N LEU A 29 30.43 -4.93 9.13
CA LEU A 29 31.25 -4.78 7.93
C LEU A 29 30.54 -4.01 6.81
N GLY A 30 29.21 -4.14 6.72
CA GLY A 30 28.35 -3.37 5.81
C GLY A 30 28.30 -1.89 6.15
N GLU A 31 28.16 -1.57 7.44
CA GLU A 31 28.18 -0.17 7.95
C GLU A 31 29.53 0.51 7.70
N LEU A 32 30.63 -0.24 7.82
CA LEU A 32 31.97 0.26 7.49
C LEU A 32 32.15 0.53 5.99
N GLY A 33 31.57 -0.31 5.11
CA GLY A 33 31.58 -0.10 3.66
C GLY A 33 32.95 -0.27 2.98
N LEU A 34 33.90 -0.96 3.61
CA LEU A 34 35.29 -1.09 3.14
C LEU A 34 35.63 -2.47 2.54
N VAL A 35 34.69 -3.40 2.53
CA VAL A 35 34.92 -4.78 2.12
C VAL A 35 34.14 -5.14 0.86
N GLN A 36 34.79 -5.88 -0.04
CA GLN A 36 34.16 -6.47 -1.20
C GLN A 36 34.15 -8.00 -1.06
N PHE A 37 32.96 -8.60 -1.02
CA PHE A 37 32.82 -10.05 -0.97
C PHE A 37 33.00 -10.67 -2.35
N ARG A 38 33.74 -11.79 -2.40
CA ARG A 38 33.90 -12.61 -3.60
C ARG A 38 33.00 -13.84 -3.49
N ASP A 39 32.24 -14.13 -4.54
CA ASP A 39 31.40 -15.33 -4.57
C ASP A 39 32.27 -16.59 -4.67
N LEU A 40 32.20 -17.43 -3.63
CA LEU A 40 32.86 -18.74 -3.59
C LEU A 40 31.96 -19.85 -4.15
N ASN A 41 30.65 -19.59 -4.30
CA ASN A 41 29.62 -20.56 -4.66
C ASN A 41 29.04 -20.29 -6.06
N VAL A 42 29.90 -19.95 -7.03
CA VAL A 42 29.49 -19.61 -8.41
C VAL A 42 28.74 -20.75 -9.10
N ASN A 43 29.07 -22.00 -8.77
CA ASN A 43 28.44 -23.19 -9.38
C ASN A 43 27.13 -23.61 -8.69
N VAL A 44 26.74 -22.94 -7.60
CA VAL A 44 25.52 -23.28 -6.85
C VAL A 44 24.41 -22.32 -7.26
N ASN A 45 23.26 -22.89 -7.66
CA ASN A 45 22.10 -22.11 -8.02
C ASN A 45 21.62 -21.25 -6.83
N SER A 46 21.09 -20.06 -7.12
CA SER A 46 20.55 -19.12 -6.14
C SER A 46 19.61 -19.79 -5.14
N PHE A 47 18.68 -20.64 -5.59
CA PHE A 47 17.69 -21.32 -4.74
C PHE A 47 18.26 -22.37 -3.77
N GLN A 48 19.47 -22.86 -4.03
CA GLN A 48 20.12 -23.88 -3.20
C GLN A 48 21.05 -23.25 -2.15
N ARG A 49 21.16 -21.92 -2.14
CA ARG A 49 21.98 -21.20 -1.16
C ARG A 49 21.34 -21.26 0.22
N LYS A 50 22.18 -21.17 1.25
CA LYS A 50 21.77 -21.40 2.65
C LYS A 50 20.70 -20.42 3.16
N PHE A 51 20.71 -19.16 2.71
CA PHE A 51 19.89 -18.07 3.27
C PHE A 51 18.76 -17.60 2.35
N VAL A 52 18.25 -18.47 1.46
CA VAL A 52 17.24 -18.10 0.45
C VAL A 52 15.90 -17.75 1.10
N ASN A 53 15.54 -18.41 2.19
CA ASN A 53 14.26 -18.18 2.85
C ASN A 53 14.21 -16.80 3.50
N GLU A 54 15.32 -16.40 4.12
CA GLU A 54 15.50 -15.09 4.74
C GLU A 54 15.45 -13.97 3.69
N VAL A 55 16.09 -14.16 2.54
CA VAL A 55 16.02 -13.20 1.41
C VAL A 55 14.58 -13.07 0.90
N ARG A 56 13.88 -14.19 0.68
CA ARG A 56 12.47 -14.18 0.25
C ARG A 56 11.53 -13.51 1.25
N ARG A 57 11.84 -13.63 2.54
CA ARG A 57 11.09 -12.94 3.60
C ARG A 57 11.25 -11.42 3.45
N CYS A 58 12.48 -10.94 3.28
CA CYS A 58 12.73 -9.52 3.00
C CYS A 58 12.04 -9.03 1.72
N GLU A 59 12.05 -9.83 0.64
CA GLU A 59 11.32 -9.49 -0.60
C GLU A 59 9.81 -9.33 -0.36
N SER A 60 9.22 -10.18 0.49
CA SER A 60 7.81 -10.08 0.88
C SER A 60 7.53 -8.80 1.67
N LEU A 61 8.40 -8.44 2.61
CA LEU A 61 8.28 -7.20 3.38
C LEU A 61 8.45 -5.96 2.50
N GLU A 62 9.38 -5.98 1.56
CA GLU A 62 9.59 -4.89 0.60
C GLU A 62 8.33 -4.68 -0.27
N ARG A 63 7.66 -5.77 -0.67
CA ARG A 63 6.37 -5.68 -1.39
C ARG A 63 5.31 -4.97 -0.56
N ILE A 64 5.20 -5.29 0.73
CA ILE A 64 4.27 -4.63 1.65
C ILE A 64 4.63 -3.14 1.78
N MET A 65 5.91 -2.81 2.00
CA MET A 65 6.36 -1.41 2.09
C MET A 65 6.00 -0.60 0.84
N ARG A 66 6.22 -1.15 -0.35
CA ARG A 66 5.82 -0.47 -1.60
C ARG A 66 4.31 -0.28 -1.69
N PHE A 67 3.50 -1.24 -1.23
CA PHE A 67 2.05 -1.08 -1.15
C PHE A 67 1.66 0.08 -0.23
N LEU A 68 2.28 0.18 0.96
CA LEU A 68 2.06 1.25 1.91
C LEU A 68 2.47 2.62 1.34
N GLU A 69 3.65 2.72 0.73
CA GLU A 69 4.15 3.95 0.10
C GLU A 69 3.19 4.46 -0.97
N ASN A 70 2.70 3.59 -1.86
CA ASN A 70 1.73 3.95 -2.89
C ASN A 70 0.41 4.48 -2.30
N HIS A 71 -0.03 3.92 -1.17
CA HIS A 71 -1.23 4.38 -0.47
C HIS A 71 -1.03 5.77 0.16
N ILE A 72 0.13 6.00 0.79
CA ILE A 72 0.49 7.27 1.42
C ILE A 72 0.61 8.38 0.36
N GLU A 73 1.25 8.10 -0.77
CA GLU A 73 1.33 9.03 -1.90
C GLU A 73 -0.05 9.34 -2.50
N GLY A 74 -0.92 8.33 -2.60
CA GLY A 74 -2.30 8.48 -3.07
C GLY A 74 -3.14 9.41 -2.20
N ASP A 75 -2.94 9.37 -0.88
CA ASP A 75 -3.64 10.21 0.10
C ASP A 75 -2.93 11.56 0.35
N SER A 76 -1.88 11.89 -0.42
CA SER A 76 -1.11 13.14 -0.31
C SER A 76 -0.51 13.41 1.08
N VAL A 77 -0.15 12.35 1.80
CA VAL A 77 0.48 12.45 3.11
C VAL A 77 1.99 12.64 2.94
N GLU A 78 2.55 13.70 3.52
CA GLU A 78 3.99 13.99 3.43
C GLU A 78 4.80 12.95 4.23
N THR A 79 5.70 12.23 3.54
CA THR A 79 6.67 11.35 4.19
C THR A 79 7.88 12.16 4.65
N VAL A 80 8.21 12.08 5.94
CA VAL A 80 9.41 12.72 6.50
C VAL A 80 10.62 11.88 6.13
N LYS A 81 11.53 12.45 5.33
CA LYS A 81 12.82 11.83 5.09
C LYS A 81 13.68 11.96 6.34
N LEU A 82 14.16 10.83 6.86
CA LEU A 82 15.09 10.82 7.98
C LEU A 82 16.43 11.41 7.54
N GLU A 83 17.02 12.28 8.37
CA GLU A 83 18.35 12.84 8.11
C GLU A 83 19.47 11.80 8.23
N LYS A 84 19.22 10.72 8.98
CA LYS A 84 20.15 9.62 9.21
C LYS A 84 19.46 8.29 8.99
N TYR A 85 20.16 7.37 8.33
CA TYR A 85 19.74 5.99 8.26
C TYR A 85 19.89 5.33 9.63
N PRO A 86 18.92 4.52 10.07
CA PRO A 86 19.04 3.75 11.29
C PRO A 86 20.12 2.68 11.14
N GLU A 87 20.65 2.22 12.27
CA GLU A 87 21.56 1.07 12.31
C GLU A 87 20.86 -0.21 11.84
N THR A 88 21.63 -1.14 11.28
CA THR A 88 21.12 -2.44 10.84
C THR A 88 20.42 -3.17 12.00
N PRO A 89 19.13 -3.56 11.84
CA PRO A 89 18.36 -4.20 12.92
C PRO A 89 18.81 -5.63 13.19
N LEU A 90 18.48 -6.14 14.38
CA LEU A 90 18.77 -7.53 14.74
C LEU A 90 17.79 -8.51 14.05
N PRO A 91 18.18 -9.78 13.83
CA PRO A 91 17.28 -10.76 13.18
C PRO A 91 15.96 -11.00 13.92
N ARG A 92 15.94 -10.79 15.25
CA ARG A 92 14.72 -10.88 16.06
C ARG A 92 13.77 -9.72 15.79
N GLU A 93 14.29 -8.52 15.71
CA GLU A 93 13.51 -7.31 15.41
C GLU A 93 12.87 -7.39 14.02
N MET A 94 13.56 -8.03 13.07
CA MET A 94 12.99 -8.33 11.75
C MET A 94 11.69 -9.15 11.83
N ILE A 95 11.56 -10.03 12.82
CA ILE A 95 10.33 -10.81 13.03
C ILE A 95 9.21 -9.91 13.52
N ASP A 96 9.51 -9.05 14.48
CA ASP A 96 8.51 -8.12 15.01
C ASP A 96 8.04 -7.16 13.91
N MET A 97 8.97 -6.64 13.10
CA MET A 97 8.65 -5.80 11.95
C MET A 97 7.75 -6.51 10.93
N GLU A 98 8.00 -7.78 10.63
CA GLU A 98 7.12 -8.56 9.75
C GLU A 98 5.69 -8.59 10.28
N THR A 99 5.52 -8.92 11.57
CA THR A 99 4.17 -9.00 12.15
C THR A 99 3.44 -7.66 12.14
N VAL A 100 4.17 -6.55 12.27
CA VAL A 100 3.60 -5.20 12.24
C VAL A 100 3.21 -4.82 10.81
N LEU A 101 4.05 -5.12 9.82
CA LEU A 101 3.78 -4.82 8.42
C LEU A 101 2.61 -5.61 7.86
N GLU A 102 2.52 -6.91 8.18
CA GLU A 102 1.39 -7.75 7.78
C GLU A 102 0.07 -7.25 8.38
N LYS A 103 0.09 -6.79 9.64
CA LYS A 103 -1.09 -6.18 10.27
C LYS A 103 -1.52 -4.90 9.55
N PHE A 104 -0.58 -4.01 9.25
CA PHE A 104 -0.90 -2.77 8.53
C PHE A 104 -1.43 -3.02 7.12
N GLU A 105 -0.88 -4.00 6.39
CA GLU A 105 -1.42 -4.40 5.08
C GLU A 105 -2.87 -4.87 5.22
N ALA A 106 -3.15 -5.76 6.17
CA ALA A 106 -4.50 -6.28 6.40
C ALA A 106 -5.50 -5.19 6.79
N GLU A 107 -5.12 -4.32 7.74
CA GLU A 107 -5.96 -3.20 8.21
C GLU A 107 -6.29 -2.22 7.09
N LEU A 108 -5.32 -1.87 6.23
CA LEU A 108 -5.55 -0.96 5.11
C LEU A 108 -6.42 -1.58 4.02
N LEU A 109 -6.22 -2.86 3.72
CA LEU A 109 -7.07 -3.57 2.76
C LEU A 109 -8.52 -3.62 3.24
N GLU A 110 -8.74 -3.95 4.52
CA GLU A 110 -10.06 -3.97 5.13
C GLU A 110 -10.70 -2.57 5.15
N ALA A 111 -9.95 -1.55 5.57
CA ALA A 111 -10.44 -0.17 5.60
C ALA A 111 -10.84 0.33 4.20
N ASN A 112 -10.05 0.03 3.18
CA ASN A 112 -10.35 0.41 1.79
C ASN A 112 -11.61 -0.29 1.27
N GLN A 113 -11.75 -1.60 1.52
CA GLN A 113 -12.96 -2.35 1.16
C GLN A 113 -14.20 -1.76 1.85
N ASN A 114 -14.12 -1.52 3.16
CA ASN A 114 -15.20 -0.92 3.93
C ASN A 114 -15.56 0.49 3.42
N GLN A 115 -14.57 1.30 3.08
CA GLN A 115 -14.79 2.64 2.51
C GLN A 115 -15.49 2.57 1.15
N GLN A 116 -15.11 1.63 0.28
CA GLN A 116 -15.75 1.43 -1.02
C GLN A 116 -17.21 0.98 -0.86
N THR A 117 -17.47 -0.01 -0.02
CA THR A 117 -18.83 -0.49 0.26
C THR A 117 -19.70 0.63 0.86
N LEU A 118 -19.17 1.41 1.80
CA LEU A 118 -19.90 2.52 2.40
C LEU A 118 -20.22 3.62 1.39
N LYS A 119 -19.29 3.94 0.48
CA LYS A 119 -19.53 4.89 -0.63
C LYS A 119 -20.62 4.38 -1.57
N GLN A 120 -20.61 3.10 -1.94
CA GLN A 120 -21.64 2.51 -2.81
C GLN A 120 -23.03 2.59 -2.14
N ASN A 121 -23.14 2.13 -0.90
CA ASN A 121 -24.39 2.19 -0.14
C ASN A 121 -24.92 3.63 -0.02
N PHE A 122 -24.02 4.60 0.20
CA PHE A 122 -24.40 6.00 0.26
C PHE A 122 -24.96 6.52 -1.07
N LEU A 123 -24.33 6.17 -2.19
CA LEU A 123 -24.80 6.56 -3.53
C LEU A 123 -26.16 5.97 -3.85
N GLU A 124 -26.37 4.68 -3.58
CA GLU A 124 -27.66 4.00 -3.78
C GLU A 124 -28.79 4.66 -2.97
N LEU A 125 -28.53 4.98 -1.70
CA LEU A 125 -29.48 5.67 -0.83
C LEU A 125 -29.76 7.11 -1.30
N MET A 126 -28.74 7.80 -1.82
CA MET A 126 -28.90 9.15 -2.37
C MET A 126 -29.74 9.15 -3.64
N GLU A 127 -29.54 8.18 -4.54
CA GLU A 127 -30.36 8.01 -5.73
C GLU A 127 -31.82 7.75 -5.36
N LEU A 128 -32.07 6.84 -4.41
CA LEU A 128 -33.41 6.55 -3.92
C LEU A 128 -34.07 7.78 -3.32
N LYS A 129 -33.34 8.55 -2.51
CA LYS A 129 -33.82 9.83 -1.95
C LYS A 129 -34.21 10.82 -3.04
N HIS A 130 -33.40 10.94 -4.10
CA HIS A 130 -33.70 11.82 -5.22
C HIS A 130 -34.95 11.37 -6.01
N LEU A 131 -35.11 10.06 -6.24
CA LEU A 131 -36.30 9.50 -6.87
C LEU A 131 -37.57 9.78 -6.05
N LEU A 132 -37.51 9.60 -4.73
CA LEU A 132 -38.65 9.90 -3.86
C LEU A 132 -39.02 11.38 -3.88
N LYS A 133 -38.03 12.28 -3.89
CA LYS A 133 -38.29 13.72 -3.97
C LYS A 133 -38.94 14.11 -5.31
N LYS A 134 -38.41 13.60 -6.43
CA LYS A 134 -38.95 13.88 -7.76
C LYS A 134 -40.35 13.31 -7.99
N THR A 135 -40.62 12.11 -7.47
CA THR A 135 -41.96 11.54 -7.54
C THR A 135 -42.95 12.34 -6.70
N GLN A 136 -42.56 12.81 -5.50
CA GLN A 136 -43.38 13.72 -4.71
C GLN A 136 -43.69 15.03 -5.47
N ASP A 137 -42.67 15.71 -6.00
CA ASP A 137 -42.84 16.94 -6.80
C ASP A 137 -43.82 16.71 -7.97
N PHE A 138 -43.68 15.59 -8.69
CA PHE A 138 -44.58 15.21 -9.80
C PHE A 138 -46.03 15.00 -9.36
N PHE A 139 -46.25 14.37 -8.20
CA PHE A 139 -47.60 14.17 -7.65
C PHE A 139 -48.24 15.47 -7.16
N GLU A 140 -47.44 16.46 -6.72
CA GLU A 140 -47.92 17.79 -6.35
C GLU A 140 -48.33 18.59 -7.60
N GLU A 141 -47.50 18.62 -8.65
CA GLU A 141 -47.81 19.29 -9.93
C GLU A 141 -49.07 18.72 -10.61
N THR A 142 -49.28 17.40 -10.58
CA THR A 142 -50.49 16.79 -11.15
C THR A 142 -51.77 17.08 -10.35
N ARG A 143 -51.66 17.40 -9.05
CA ARG A 143 -52.81 17.87 -8.26
C ARG A 143 -53.20 19.28 -8.65
N ASP A 144 -52.23 20.17 -8.87
CA ASP A 144 -52.48 21.53 -9.35
C ASP A 144 -53.07 21.55 -10.76
N CYS A 145 -52.61 20.66 -11.66
CA CYS A 145 -53.16 20.53 -13.01
C CYS A 145 -54.59 19.96 -13.03
N LYS A 146 -54.95 19.05 -12.11
CA LYS A 146 -56.34 18.56 -11.95
C LYS A 146 -57.29 19.64 -11.44
N ILE A 147 -56.81 20.60 -10.64
CA ILE A 147 -57.63 21.73 -10.18
C ILE A 147 -57.95 22.67 -11.35
N ILE A 148 -57.01 22.89 -12.27
CA ILE A 148 -57.23 23.73 -13.46
C ILE A 148 -58.21 23.07 -14.45
N CYS A 149 -58.16 21.73 -14.60
CA CYS A 149 -59.10 21.00 -15.46
C CYS A 149 -60.53 20.86 -14.89
N ALA A 150 -60.73 21.10 -13.59
CA ALA A 150 -62.05 21.01 -12.95
C ALA A 150 -62.89 22.30 -13.06
N THR A 151 -62.30 23.42 -13.53
CA THR A 151 -62.97 24.73 -13.64
C THR A 151 -63.37 25.12 -15.08
N GLY A 152 -63.49 24.17 -16.01
CA GLY A 152 -64.00 24.40 -17.37
C GLY A 152 -65.45 23.91 -17.53
N PRO A 153 -66.41 24.72 -18.04
CA PRO A 153 -67.80 24.32 -18.12
C PRO A 153 -68.01 23.18 -19.11
N LYS A 154 -68.67 22.12 -18.62
CA LYS A 154 -69.24 21.02 -19.40
C LYS A 154 -70.05 21.55 -20.60
N ARG A 155 -69.61 21.27 -21.82
CA ARG A 155 -70.51 21.13 -22.97
C ARG A 155 -70.19 19.87 -23.73
N LEU A 156 -71.06 18.88 -23.53
CA LEU A 156 -71.21 17.74 -24.42
C LEU A 156 -71.47 18.24 -25.85
N ARG A 157 -70.71 17.72 -26.82
CA ARG A 157 -71.26 17.40 -28.14
C ARG A 157 -70.67 16.08 -28.61
N MET A 158 -71.54 15.08 -28.51
CA MET A 158 -71.52 13.83 -29.25
C MET A 158 -71.59 14.17 -30.74
N VAL A 159 -70.63 13.72 -31.54
CA VAL A 159 -70.79 13.56 -32.99
C VAL A 159 -70.17 12.22 -33.34
N LEU A 160 -70.98 11.39 -34.00
CA LEU A 160 -70.61 10.12 -34.64
C LEU A 160 -69.46 10.30 -35.65
#